data_AF-A0A960J9Q4-F1
#
_entry.id   AF-A0A960J9Q4-F1
#
_cell.length_a   1.000
_cell.length_b   1.000
_cell.length_c   1.000
_cell.angle_alpha   90.00
_cell.angle_beta   90.00
_cell.angle_gamma   90.00
#
_symmetry.space_group_name_H-M   'P 1'
#
loop_
_entity.id
_entity.type
_entity.pdbx_description
1 polymer ?
#
loop_
_entity_poly.entity_id
_entity_poly.type
_entity_poly.pdbx_seq_one_letter_code
_entity_poly.pdbx_strand_id
1 'polypeptide(L)'
;MFITKKHLPRRTFLRGAGTALALPLLDAMVPAMRAERLTAAAPVRRLGFVYYPLGVDRERWTPTGEGAQYELSEALAPLAPHKQKFVVLSGLSSDPDRSKAGFHDRAMASFMTGCEPTEGKVHVGIS
;
A
#
# COMPACT_ATOMS: atom_id res chain seq x y z
N MET A 1 -21.47 -58.65 -14.35
CA MET A 1 -20.67 -57.48 -13.95
C MET A 1 -21.09 -56.29 -14.79
N PHE A 2 -21.65 -55.24 -14.19
CA PHE A 2 -22.07 -54.03 -14.90
C PHE A 2 -20.95 -52.99 -14.86
N ILE A 3 -20.38 -52.64 -16.01
CA ILE A 3 -19.40 -51.55 -16.16
C ILE A 3 -20.10 -50.37 -16.82
N THR A 4 -20.19 -49.23 -16.11
CA THR A 4 -20.98 -48.06 -16.54
C THR A 4 -20.31 -47.21 -17.62
N LYS A 5 -19.00 -47.41 -17.88
CA LYS A 5 -18.18 -46.66 -18.87
C LYS A 5 -18.29 -45.12 -18.79
N LYS A 6 -18.74 -44.56 -17.66
CA LYS A 6 -18.81 -43.12 -17.47
C LYS A 6 -17.40 -42.55 -17.26
N HIS A 7 -17.10 -41.44 -17.92
CA HIS A 7 -15.86 -40.69 -17.72
C HIS A 7 -16.17 -39.19 -17.72
N LEU A 8 -15.41 -38.41 -16.92
CA LEU A 8 -15.54 -36.96 -16.89
C LEU A 8 -14.62 -36.34 -17.95
N PRO A 9 -15.15 -35.60 -18.94
CA PRO A 9 -14.31 -34.97 -19.95
C PRO A 9 -13.35 -33.95 -19.32
N ARG A 10 -12.07 -33.98 -19.72
CA ARG A 10 -11.04 -33.04 -19.24
C ARG A 10 -11.49 -31.57 -19.32
N ARG A 11 -12.18 -31.17 -20.40
CA ARG A 11 -12.68 -29.80 -20.59
C ARG A 11 -13.75 -29.44 -19.55
N THR A 12 -14.63 -30.37 -19.19
CA THR A 12 -15.65 -30.15 -18.16
C THR A 12 -15.00 -29.99 -16.79
N PHE A 13 -14.03 -30.85 -16.47
CA PHE A 13 -13.23 -30.73 -15.24
C PHE A 13 -12.51 -29.38 -15.15
N LEU A 14 -11.80 -28.95 -16.21
CA LEU A 14 -11.06 -27.69 -16.22
C LEU A 14 -11.98 -26.46 -16.15
N ARG A 15 -13.17 -26.50 -16.76
CA ARG A 15 -14.16 -25.42 -16.62
C ARG A 15 -14.64 -25.27 -15.18
N GLY A 16 -14.96 -26.38 -14.50
CA GLY A 16 -15.34 -26.37 -13.09
C GLY A 16 -14.19 -25.92 -12.17
N ALA A 17 -12.96 -26.35 -12.45
CA ALA A 17 -11.78 -25.92 -11.70
C ALA A 17 -11.53 -24.41 -11.84
N GLY A 18 -11.73 -23.84 -13.03
CA GLY A 18 -11.66 -22.39 -13.24
C GLY A 18 -12.69 -21.61 -12.42
N THR A 19 -13.90 -22.15 -12.26
CA THR A 19 -14.94 -21.54 -11.40
C THR A 19 -14.54 -21.56 -9.93
N ALA A 20 -13.89 -22.62 -9.46
CA ALA A 20 -13.38 -22.70 -8.09
C ALA A 20 -12.25 -21.69 -7.81
N LEU A 21 -11.38 -21.43 -8.79
CA LEU A 21 -10.31 -20.43 -8.67
C LEU A 21 -10.83 -18.98 -8.72
N ALA A 22 -11.94 -18.74 -9.42
CA ALA A 22 -12.58 -17.43 -9.50
C ALA A 22 -13.49 -17.13 -8.29
N LEU A 23 -13.78 -18.13 -7.45
CA LEU A 23 -14.69 -17.97 -6.33
C LEU A 23 -14.03 -17.10 -5.24
N PRO A 24 -14.63 -15.97 -4.84
CA PRO A 24 -14.14 -15.21 -3.71
C PRO A 24 -14.24 -16.06 -2.43
N LEU A 25 -13.41 -15.74 -1.43
CA LEU A 25 -13.49 -16.36 -0.11
C LEU A 25 -14.92 -16.21 0.45
N LEU A 26 -15.61 -17.33 0.68
CA LEU A 26 -16.96 -17.34 1.25
C LEU A 26 -16.89 -17.43 2.78
N ASP A 27 -17.87 -16.87 3.49
CA ASP A 27 -17.96 -16.97 4.96
C ASP A 27 -17.96 -18.43 5.44
N ALA A 28 -18.58 -19.35 4.68
CA ALA A 28 -18.58 -20.78 4.98
C ALA A 28 -17.18 -21.44 4.92
N MET A 29 -16.19 -20.76 4.33
CA MET A 29 -14.78 -21.20 4.28
C MET A 29 -13.97 -20.69 5.47
N VAL A 30 -14.56 -19.87 6.35
CA VAL A 30 -13.93 -19.34 7.57
C VAL A 30 -14.34 -20.21 8.76
N PRO A 31 -13.38 -20.76 9.54
CA PRO A 31 -13.72 -21.57 10.71
C PRO A 31 -14.57 -20.80 11.73
N ALA A 32 -15.71 -21.37 12.11
CA ALA A 32 -16.59 -20.80 13.12
C ALA A 32 -15.87 -20.64 14.47
N MET A 33 -16.21 -19.57 15.20
CA MET A 33 -15.63 -19.25 16.52
C MET A 33 -14.10 -19.10 16.53
N ARG A 34 -13.48 -18.78 15.38
CA ARG A 34 -12.05 -18.45 15.30
C ARG A 34 -11.84 -16.97 15.05
N ALA A 35 -10.87 -16.37 15.72
CA ALA A 35 -10.53 -14.97 15.51
C ALA A 35 -10.09 -14.73 14.05
N GLU A 36 -10.75 -13.80 13.36
CA GLU A 36 -10.57 -13.52 11.92
C GLU A 36 -9.11 -13.24 11.53
N ARG A 37 -8.35 -12.57 12.39
CA ARG A 37 -6.91 -12.33 12.20
C ARG A 37 -6.06 -13.60 12.05
N LEU A 38 -6.59 -14.76 12.46
CA LEU A 38 -5.95 -16.08 12.40
C LEU A 38 -6.52 -16.95 11.28
N THR A 39 -7.36 -16.41 10.40
CA THR A 39 -7.99 -17.14 9.29
C THR A 39 -7.58 -16.55 7.95
N ALA A 40 -7.94 -17.24 6.86
CA ALA A 40 -7.75 -16.74 5.51
C ALA A 40 -8.58 -15.48 5.19
N ALA A 41 -9.55 -15.12 6.04
CA ALA A 41 -10.34 -13.90 5.92
C ALA A 41 -9.61 -12.65 6.43
N ALA A 42 -8.48 -12.81 7.11
CA ALA A 42 -7.70 -11.68 7.61
C ALA A 42 -7.40 -10.68 6.47
N PRO A 43 -7.74 -9.40 6.63
CA PRO A 43 -7.51 -8.41 5.59
C PRO A 43 -6.01 -8.26 5.31
N VAL A 44 -5.65 -8.33 4.03
CA VAL A 44 -4.26 -8.13 3.60
C VAL A 44 -3.86 -6.69 3.88
N ARG A 45 -2.93 -6.50 4.82
CA ARG A 45 -2.32 -5.20 5.10
C ARG A 45 -1.36 -4.87 3.96
N ARG A 46 -1.62 -3.77 3.26
CA ARG A 46 -0.75 -3.23 2.22
C ARG A 46 -0.14 -1.94 2.73
N LEU A 47 1.15 -1.79 2.51
CA LEU A 47 1.89 -0.57 2.80
C LEU A 47 2.35 0.03 1.48
N GLY A 48 2.11 1.33 1.29
CA GLY A 48 2.53 2.07 0.13
C GLY A 48 3.18 3.38 0.56
N PHE A 49 4.23 3.75 -0.14
CA PHE A 49 4.94 5.02 0.06
C PHE A 49 4.88 5.80 -1.26
N VAL A 50 4.47 7.06 -1.18
CA VAL A 50 4.42 7.97 -2.33
C VAL A 50 5.34 9.14 -2.04
N TYR A 51 6.28 9.38 -2.95
CA TYR A 51 7.25 10.45 -2.86
C TYR A 51 6.97 11.49 -3.94
N TYR A 52 7.00 12.77 -3.56
CA TYR A 52 6.93 13.89 -4.50
C TYR A 52 8.31 14.52 -4.63
N PRO A 53 8.93 14.48 -5.82
CA PRO A 53 10.28 15.01 -6.03
C PRO A 53 10.31 16.54 -6.04
N LEU A 54 11.52 17.07 -6.18
CA LEU A 54 11.77 18.49 -6.45
C LEU A 54 10.94 18.96 -7.66
N GLY A 55 10.30 20.13 -7.53
CA GLY A 55 9.47 20.73 -8.59
C GLY A 55 7.95 20.62 -8.38
N VAL A 56 7.50 20.10 -7.23
CA VAL A 56 6.07 20.08 -6.89
C VAL A 56 5.58 21.45 -6.39
N ASP A 57 4.38 21.85 -6.80
CA ASP A 57 3.67 23.00 -6.25
C ASP A 57 3.14 22.66 -4.84
N ARG A 58 3.92 23.01 -3.82
CA ARG A 58 3.63 22.63 -2.42
C ARG A 58 2.32 23.24 -1.90
N GLU A 59 1.91 24.39 -2.41
CA GLU A 59 0.70 25.08 -1.95
C GLU A 59 -0.56 24.29 -2.34
N ARG A 60 -0.58 23.71 -3.54
CA ARG A 60 -1.71 22.86 -3.99
C ARG A 60 -1.85 21.54 -3.24
N TRP A 61 -0.81 21.09 -2.53
CA TRP A 61 -0.82 19.86 -1.73
C TRP A 61 -1.06 20.10 -0.25
N THR A 62 -0.84 21.32 0.25
CA THR A 62 -0.89 21.61 1.68
C THR A 62 -2.31 22.05 2.07
N PRO A 63 -3.01 21.29 2.93
CA PRO A 63 -4.29 21.72 3.48
C PRO A 63 -4.20 23.02 4.28
N THR A 64 -5.31 23.74 4.38
CA THR A 64 -5.44 24.90 5.26
C THR A 64 -6.19 24.53 6.54
N GLY A 65 -5.87 25.19 7.65
CA GLY A 65 -6.45 24.91 8.96
C GLY A 65 -5.81 23.70 9.67
N GLU A 66 -6.27 23.46 10.90
CA GLU A 66 -5.69 22.47 11.82
C GLU A 66 -6.77 21.57 12.46
N GLY A 67 -6.32 20.51 13.13
CA GLY A 67 -7.20 19.58 13.84
C GLY A 67 -8.09 18.77 12.89
N ALA A 68 -9.29 18.40 13.33
CA ALA A 68 -10.23 17.60 12.53
C ALA A 68 -10.95 18.41 11.42
N GLN A 69 -10.79 19.74 11.42
CA GLN A 69 -11.57 20.68 10.62
C GLN A 69 -10.77 21.29 9.46
N TYR A 70 -9.55 20.81 9.18
CA TYR A 70 -8.75 21.28 8.05
C TYR A 70 -9.49 21.14 6.72
N GLU A 71 -9.22 22.03 5.76
CA GLU A 71 -9.78 21.96 4.42
C GLU A 71 -8.82 21.26 3.45
N LEU A 72 -9.34 20.33 2.66
CA LEU A 72 -8.54 19.61 1.68
C LEU A 72 -8.08 20.57 0.57
N SER A 73 -6.80 20.49 0.22
CA SER A 73 -6.26 21.22 -0.92
C SER A 73 -6.73 20.60 -2.25
N GLU A 74 -6.55 21.32 -3.36
CA GLU A 74 -6.95 20.88 -4.71
C GLU A 74 -6.39 19.48 -5.04
N ALA A 75 -5.10 19.24 -4.77
CA ALA A 75 -4.47 17.95 -5.07
C ALA A 75 -5.04 16.79 -4.23
N LEU A 76 -5.64 17.08 -3.07
CA LEU A 76 -6.24 16.10 -2.17
C LEU A 76 -7.76 15.98 -2.35
N ALA A 77 -8.38 16.77 -3.22
CA ALA A 77 -9.82 16.74 -3.47
C ALA A 77 -10.35 15.33 -3.83
N PRO A 78 -9.65 14.49 -4.62
CA PRO A 78 -10.10 13.12 -4.89
C PRO A 78 -10.21 12.23 -3.64
N LEU A 79 -9.53 12.58 -2.54
CA LEU A 79 -9.55 11.83 -1.28
C LEU A 79 -10.68 12.29 -0.34
N ALA A 80 -11.50 13.26 -0.72
CA ALA A 80 -12.60 13.76 0.10
C ALA A 80 -13.54 12.65 0.65
N PRO A 81 -13.91 11.60 -0.11
CA PRO A 81 -14.72 10.49 0.41
C PRO A 81 -14.04 9.67 1.53
N HIS A 82 -12.76 9.91 1.78
CA HIS A 82 -11.94 9.19 2.76
C HIS A 82 -11.34 10.10 3.83
N LYS A 83 -11.76 11.38 3.92
CA LYS A 83 -11.20 12.38 4.86
C LYS A 83 -11.14 11.90 6.33
N GLN A 84 -12.10 11.08 6.76
CA GLN A 84 -12.13 10.54 8.13
C GLN A 84 -11.15 9.37 8.37
N LYS A 85 -10.47 8.89 7.32
CA LYS A 85 -9.58 7.72 7.37
C LYS A 85 -8.09 8.07 7.26
N PHE A 86 -7.76 9.35 7.12
CA PHE A 86 -6.37 9.80 7.07
C PHE A 86 -6.19 11.14 7.78
N VAL A 87 -4.94 11.46 8.07
CA VAL A 87 -4.50 12.77 8.56
C VAL A 87 -3.42 13.28 7.63
N VAL A 88 -3.32 14.59 7.50
CA VAL A 88 -2.20 15.23 6.80
C VAL A 88 -1.30 15.85 7.86
N LEU A 89 -0.04 15.43 7.88
CA LEU A 89 0.97 15.98 8.77
C LEU A 89 1.82 16.97 7.98
N SER A 90 1.92 18.19 8.45
CA SER A 90 2.76 19.26 7.89
C SER A 90 3.88 19.64 8.88
N GLY A 91 4.88 20.37 8.42
CA GLY A 91 6.00 20.84 9.26
C GLY A 91 7.03 19.77 9.63
N LEU A 92 6.91 18.54 9.11
CA LEU A 92 7.91 17.50 9.30
C LEU A 92 9.12 17.74 8.39
N SER A 93 10.32 17.60 8.95
CA SER A 93 11.58 17.70 8.22
C SER A 93 12.51 16.56 8.62
N SER A 94 13.10 15.91 7.62
CA SER A 94 14.34 15.18 7.76
C SER A 94 15.41 16.10 7.17
N ASP A 95 16.26 16.71 8.01
CA ASP A 95 17.34 17.61 7.56
C ASP A 95 18.71 16.93 7.72
N PRO A 96 19.04 15.97 6.85
CA PRO A 96 20.39 15.39 6.78
C PRO A 96 21.41 16.48 6.40
N ASP A 97 22.66 16.37 6.84
CA ASP A 97 23.71 17.35 6.56
C ASP A 97 23.83 17.63 5.06
N ARG A 98 23.63 18.90 4.70
CA ARG A 98 23.57 19.35 3.31
C ARG A 98 24.95 19.33 2.64
N SER A 99 26.03 19.21 3.40
CA SER A 99 27.39 19.13 2.89
C SER A 99 27.77 17.72 2.41
N LYS A 100 27.03 16.68 2.81
CA LYS A 100 27.41 15.28 2.58
C LYS A 100 26.86 14.67 1.30
N ALA A 101 25.84 15.24 0.67
CA ALA A 101 25.25 14.70 -0.56
C ALA A 101 24.47 15.77 -1.33
N GLY A 102 24.34 15.59 -2.65
CA GLY A 102 23.54 16.46 -3.51
C GLY A 102 22.04 16.41 -3.17
N PHE A 103 21.30 17.45 -3.57
CA PHE A 103 19.87 17.60 -3.22
C PHE A 103 18.99 16.41 -3.65
N HIS A 104 19.24 15.85 -4.83
CA HIS A 104 18.47 14.71 -5.36
C HIS A 104 18.75 13.42 -4.59
N ASP A 105 20.02 13.09 -4.39
CA ASP A 105 20.44 11.86 -3.70
C ASP A 105 20.00 11.88 -2.24
N ARG A 106 20.15 13.05 -1.61
CA ARG A 106 19.83 13.26 -0.20
C ARG A 106 18.36 13.07 0.12
N ALA A 107 17.46 13.62 -0.71
CA ALA A 107 16.02 13.56 -0.49
C ALA A 107 15.49 12.13 -0.63
N MET A 108 15.91 11.41 -1.67
CA MET A 108 15.48 10.02 -1.89
C MET A 108 16.04 9.05 -0.86
N ALA A 109 17.33 9.15 -0.53
CA ALA A 109 17.94 8.31 0.49
C ALA A 109 17.24 8.49 1.84
N SER A 110 17.07 9.74 2.29
CA SER A 110 16.42 10.03 3.58
C SER A 110 14.96 9.60 3.61
N PHE A 111 14.23 9.74 2.51
CA PHE A 111 12.85 9.26 2.41
C PHE A 111 12.72 7.75 2.57
N MET A 112 13.62 6.97 1.96
CA MET A 112 13.52 5.50 1.97
C MET A 112 14.18 4.85 3.19
N THR A 113 15.27 5.42 3.72
CA THR A 113 16.08 4.79 4.78
C THR A 113 15.96 5.50 6.12
N GLY A 114 15.58 6.78 6.14
CA GLY A 114 15.68 7.62 7.34
C GLY A 114 17.12 7.88 7.80
N CYS A 115 18.12 7.51 7.00
CA CYS A 115 19.54 7.66 7.32
C CYS A 115 20.17 8.81 6.55
N GLU A 116 21.21 9.39 7.13
CA GLU A 116 22.01 10.42 6.50
C GLU A 116 22.93 9.82 5.41
N PRO A 117 22.78 10.24 4.13
CA PRO A 117 23.60 9.71 3.05
C PRO A 117 25.01 10.33 3.07
N THR A 118 26.00 9.57 2.61
CA THR A 118 27.39 10.04 2.45
C THR A 118 27.73 10.11 0.96
N GLU A 119 28.51 11.11 0.55
CA GLU A 119 28.89 11.33 -0.84
C GLU A 119 29.56 10.10 -1.44
N GLY A 120 29.12 9.68 -2.63
CA GLY A 120 29.65 8.51 -3.33
C GLY A 120 29.36 7.15 -2.67
N LYS A 121 28.62 7.11 -1.55
CA LYS A 121 28.23 5.87 -0.84
C LYS A 121 26.78 5.94 -0.39
N VAL A 122 25.86 5.50 -1.24
CA VAL A 122 24.47 5.27 -0.83
C VAL A 122 24.36 3.84 -0.30
N HIS A 123 24.35 3.65 1.01
CA HIS A 123 23.93 2.38 1.62
C HIS A 123 22.41 2.43 1.83
N VAL A 124 21.68 1.62 1.07
CA VAL A 124 20.23 1.47 1.18
C VAL A 124 19.94 0.07 1.72
N GLY A 125 19.24 -0.02 2.85
CA GLY A 125 18.76 -1.30 3.41
C GLY A 125 19.60 -1.83 4.57
N ILE A 126 19.33 -3.09 4.93
CA ILE A 126 20.01 -3.81 6.01
C ILE A 126 21.27 -4.45 5.40
N SER A 127 22.44 -4.04 5.90
CA SER A 127 23.73 -4.70 5.71
C SER A 127 23.90 -5.87 6.67
#